data_AF-A0A940QYF7-F1
#
_entry.id   AF-A0A940QYF7-F1
#
_cell.length_a   1.000
_cell.length_b   1.000
_cell.length_c   1.000
_cell.angle_alpha   90.00
_cell.angle_beta   90.00
_cell.angle_gamma   90.00
#
_symmetry.space_group_name_H-M   'P 1'
#
loop_
_entity.id
_entity.type
_entity.pdbx_description
1 polymer ?
#
loop_
_entity_poly.entity_id
_entity_poly.type
_entity_poly.pdbx_seq_one_letter_code
_entity_poly.pdbx_strand_id
1 'polypeptide(L)'
;MTRTIPQTLLEKYDVPAPRYTSYPTVPYWDFSTINENSWKEQVAKIFLEEQRELSLYMHLPYCESLCTFCACNKRITKNHAVEEPYIQTLLKEWQLYLDILPGKPVIREIHLGGGTPTFFSPANLRKLIQGITSSSIIATDHAFSIEAHPGNTTEAHLQALSGAGFNRISVGVQDFDPVA
;
A
#
# COMPACT_ATOMS: atom_id res chain seq x y z
N MET A 1 -32.47 -19.01 1.00
CA MET A 1 -33.00 -18.57 -0.31
C MET A 1 -31.83 -18.10 -1.15
N THR A 2 -31.28 -18.95 -2.01
CA THR A 2 -30.31 -18.53 -3.04
C THR A 2 -31.07 -17.73 -4.08
N ARG A 3 -30.90 -16.39 -4.07
CA ARG A 3 -31.41 -15.56 -5.17
C ARG A 3 -30.54 -15.85 -6.40
N THR A 4 -31.05 -16.65 -7.32
CA THR A 4 -30.40 -16.88 -8.61
C THR A 4 -30.54 -15.61 -9.44
N ILE A 5 -29.43 -15.03 -9.87
CA ILE A 5 -29.43 -13.91 -10.82
C ILE A 5 -29.92 -14.46 -12.17
N PRO A 6 -30.94 -13.85 -12.80
CA PRO A 6 -31.39 -14.28 -14.11
C PRO A 6 -30.25 -14.25 -15.13
N GLN A 7 -30.07 -15.35 -15.87
CA GLN A 7 -29.06 -15.46 -16.94
C GLN A 7 -29.14 -14.31 -17.94
N THR A 8 -30.37 -13.88 -18.26
CA THR A 8 -30.63 -12.76 -19.17
C THR A 8 -30.06 -11.42 -18.68
N LEU A 9 -29.94 -11.21 -17.36
CA LEU A 9 -29.30 -10.01 -16.81
C LEU A 9 -27.78 -10.10 -16.88
N LEU A 10 -27.21 -11.30 -16.66
CA LEU A 10 -25.77 -11.50 -16.81
C LEU A 10 -25.34 -11.24 -18.26
N GLU A 11 -26.04 -11.84 -19.23
CA GLU A 11 -25.77 -11.64 -20.66
C GLU A 11 -25.95 -10.18 -21.09
N LYS A 12 -26.93 -9.46 -20.52
CA LYS A 12 -27.16 -8.04 -20.81
C LYS A 12 -26.04 -7.14 -20.31
N TYR A 13 -25.45 -7.45 -19.14
CA TYR A 13 -24.50 -6.57 -18.45
C TYR A 13 -23.04 -7.06 -18.47
N ASP A 14 -22.76 -8.20 -19.09
CA ASP A 14 -21.41 -8.67 -19.41
C ASP A 14 -20.80 -7.88 -20.58
N VAL A 15 -20.62 -6.58 -20.34
CA VAL A 15 -20.01 -5.63 -21.27
C VAL A 15 -18.89 -4.87 -20.57
N PRO A 16 -17.85 -4.41 -21.28
CA PRO A 16 -16.80 -3.61 -20.67
C PRO A 16 -17.36 -2.37 -19.96
N ALA A 17 -17.07 -2.23 -18.67
CA ALA A 17 -17.47 -1.10 -17.85
C ALA A 17 -16.25 -0.44 -17.19
N PRO A 18 -16.32 0.86 -16.83
CA PRO A 18 -15.25 1.52 -16.09
C PRO A 18 -14.98 0.80 -14.76
N ARG A 19 -13.70 0.64 -14.41
CA ARG A 19 -13.32 0.23 -13.06
C ARG A 19 -13.46 1.43 -12.13
N TYR A 20 -14.49 1.42 -11.29
CA TYR A 20 -14.73 2.44 -10.28
C TYR A 20 -13.84 2.24 -9.05
N THR A 21 -12.53 2.47 -9.20
CA THR A 21 -11.56 2.44 -8.09
C THR A 21 -11.50 3.75 -7.31
N SER A 22 -11.91 4.86 -7.94
CA SER A 22 -12.03 6.19 -7.35
C SER A 22 -13.07 7.01 -8.11
N TYR A 23 -13.51 8.13 -7.55
CA TYR A 23 -14.33 9.11 -8.26
C TYR A 23 -13.79 10.54 -8.04
N PRO A 24 -13.49 11.30 -9.11
CA PRO A 24 -13.49 10.88 -10.51
C PRO A 24 -12.44 9.78 -10.78
N THR A 25 -12.69 8.94 -11.79
CA THR A 25 -11.71 7.92 -12.21
C THR A 25 -10.50 8.59 -12.88
N VAL A 26 -9.33 7.93 -12.83
CA VAL A 26 -8.05 8.46 -13.32
C VAL A 26 -8.09 9.10 -14.72
N PRO A 27 -8.80 8.53 -15.73
CA PRO A 27 -8.87 9.15 -17.06
C PRO A 27 -9.49 10.55 -17.11
N TYR A 28 -10.23 10.94 -16.06
CA TYR A 28 -10.84 12.26 -15.94
C TYR A 28 -10.01 13.23 -15.09
N TRP A 29 -8.83 12.84 -14.63
CA TRP A 29 -7.95 13.72 -13.87
C TRP A 29 -7.29 14.73 -14.81
N ASP A 30 -7.44 16.02 -14.52
CA ASP A 30 -6.74 17.08 -15.23
C ASP A 30 -5.37 17.32 -14.57
N PHE A 31 -4.35 16.63 -15.08
CA PHE A 31 -2.99 16.76 -14.58
C PHE A 31 -2.40 18.16 -14.75
N SER A 32 -2.97 19.02 -15.62
CA SER A 32 -2.51 20.41 -15.77
C SER A 32 -2.87 21.29 -14.57
N THR A 33 -3.84 20.87 -13.76
CA THR A 33 -4.26 21.59 -12.54
C THR A 33 -3.43 21.22 -11.30
N ILE A 34 -2.60 20.19 -11.40
CA ILE A 34 -1.76 19.73 -10.29
C ILE A 34 -0.53 20.63 -10.22
N ASN A 35 -0.40 21.35 -9.11
CA ASN A 35 0.72 22.23 -8.82
C ASN A 35 1.30 21.91 -7.44
N GLU A 36 2.62 21.99 -7.30
CA GLU A 36 3.32 21.63 -6.06
C GLU A 36 2.90 22.51 -4.87
N ASN A 37 2.79 23.84 -5.07
CA ASN A 37 2.40 24.75 -3.98
C ASN A 37 0.96 24.50 -3.57
N SER A 38 0.05 24.37 -4.55
CA SER A 38 -1.36 24.08 -4.25
C SER A 38 -1.54 22.71 -3.59
N TRP A 39 -0.70 21.72 -3.91
CA TRP A 39 -0.67 20.42 -3.24
C TRP A 39 -0.25 20.56 -1.78
N LYS A 40 0.87 21.24 -1.52
CA LYS A 40 1.39 21.46 -0.15
C LYS A 40 0.39 22.18 0.73
N GLU A 41 -0.22 23.25 0.22
CA GLU A 41 -1.26 24.01 0.92
C GLU A 41 -2.49 23.15 1.23
N GLN A 42 -2.98 22.38 0.26
CA GLN A 42 -4.13 21.50 0.46
C GLN A 42 -3.85 20.38 1.46
N VAL A 43 -2.68 19.73 1.38
CA VAL A 43 -2.28 18.68 2.32
C VAL A 43 -2.20 19.24 3.75
N ALA A 44 -1.53 20.37 3.94
CA ALA A 44 -1.41 21.00 5.26
C ALA A 44 -2.77 21.43 5.82
N LYS A 45 -3.66 21.95 4.97
CA LYS A 45 -5.04 22.32 5.34
C LYS A 45 -5.85 21.10 5.77
N ILE A 46 -5.96 20.08 4.91
CA ILE A 46 -6.74 18.86 5.18
C ILE A 46 -6.20 18.15 6.42
N PHE A 47 -4.88 18.11 6.59
CA PHE A 47 -4.26 17.53 7.78
C PHE A 47 -4.76 18.16 9.08
N LEU A 48 -4.97 19.49 9.12
CA LEU A 48 -5.55 20.15 10.28
C LEU A 48 -7.05 19.87 10.43
N GLU A 49 -7.78 19.82 9.32
CA GLU A 49 -9.22 19.50 9.30
C GLU A 49 -9.50 18.07 9.80
N GLU A 50 -8.62 17.12 9.46
CA GLU A 50 -8.65 15.71 9.87
C GLU A 50 -7.92 15.45 11.20
N GLN A 51 -7.78 16.47 12.05
CA GLN A 51 -7.22 16.34 13.41
C GLN A 51 -5.79 15.74 13.45
N ARG A 52 -5.04 15.89 12.36
CA ARG A 52 -3.70 15.34 12.11
C ARG A 52 -3.64 13.84 11.93
N GLU A 53 -4.77 13.18 11.71
CA GLU A 53 -4.85 11.74 11.49
C GLU A 53 -4.49 11.36 10.05
N LEU A 54 -3.69 10.30 9.88
CA LEU A 54 -3.23 9.82 8.58
C LEU A 54 -3.47 8.31 8.41
N SER A 55 -3.91 7.94 7.21
CA SER A 55 -3.83 6.57 6.67
C SER A 55 -2.75 6.55 5.58
N LEU A 56 -1.77 5.66 5.73
CA LEU A 56 -0.60 5.60 4.85
C LEU A 56 -0.63 4.34 3.98
N TYR A 57 -0.61 4.51 2.67
CA TYR A 57 -0.31 3.45 1.72
C TYR A 57 1.13 3.59 1.24
N MET A 58 1.95 2.54 1.42
CA MET A 58 3.31 2.49 0.89
C MET A 58 3.41 1.38 -0.14
N HIS A 59 3.71 1.77 -1.38
CA HIS A 59 3.89 0.85 -2.48
C HIS A 59 5.30 0.23 -2.44
N LEU A 60 5.39 -1.09 -2.35
CA LEU A 60 6.64 -1.86 -2.39
C LEU A 60 6.66 -2.69 -3.67
N PRO A 61 7.33 -2.22 -4.76
CA PRO A 61 7.04 -2.70 -6.11
C PRO A 61 7.72 -4.02 -6.46
N TYR A 62 8.61 -4.56 -5.64
CA TYR A 62 9.47 -5.67 -6.06
C TYR A 62 8.81 -7.04 -5.89
N CYS A 63 9.04 -7.94 -6.85
CA CYS A 63 8.69 -9.35 -6.75
C CYS A 63 9.86 -10.22 -7.22
N GLU A 64 10.06 -11.39 -6.59
CA GLU A 64 11.08 -12.38 -7.00
C GLU A 64 10.84 -12.97 -8.38
N SER A 65 9.55 -13.18 -8.72
CA SER A 65 9.12 -13.90 -9.91
C SER A 65 7.91 -13.26 -10.55
N LEU A 66 7.80 -13.42 -11.86
CA LEU A 66 6.65 -12.94 -12.63
C LEU A 66 5.47 -13.90 -12.47
N CYS A 67 4.38 -13.41 -11.87
CA CYS A 67 3.06 -14.03 -11.99
C CYS A 67 2.41 -13.53 -13.29
N THR A 68 2.14 -14.42 -14.25
CA THR A 68 1.66 -14.05 -15.60
C THR A 68 0.27 -13.40 -15.62
N PHE A 69 -0.57 -13.71 -14.63
CA PHE A 69 -1.88 -13.10 -14.42
C PHE A 69 -1.83 -11.75 -13.68
N CYS A 70 -0.68 -11.35 -13.12
CA CYS A 70 -0.59 -10.18 -12.27
C CYS A 70 -0.60 -8.88 -13.08
N ALA A 71 -1.60 -8.03 -12.84
CA ALA A 71 -1.73 -6.69 -13.44
C ALA A 71 -1.27 -5.54 -12.52
N CYS A 72 -0.67 -5.85 -11.36
CA CYS A 72 -0.21 -4.82 -10.41
C CYS A 72 0.89 -3.94 -11.03
N ASN A 73 1.13 -2.76 -10.45
CA ASN A 73 2.39 -2.05 -10.66
C ASN A 73 3.47 -2.80 -9.86
N LYS A 74 4.47 -3.35 -10.56
CA LYS A 74 5.54 -4.16 -9.96
C LYS A 74 6.78 -4.18 -10.83
N ARG A 75 7.90 -4.55 -10.22
CA ARG A 75 9.21 -4.74 -10.83
C ARG A 75 9.78 -6.09 -10.43
N ILE A 76 9.98 -6.97 -11.42
CA ILE A 76 10.53 -8.31 -11.18
C ILE A 76 12.05 -8.23 -11.07
N THR A 77 12.62 -8.73 -9.99
CA THR A 77 14.07 -8.75 -9.74
C THR A 77 14.41 -9.74 -8.63
N LYS A 78 15.60 -10.33 -8.68
CA LYS A 78 16.21 -11.10 -7.58
C LYS A 78 17.33 -10.33 -6.88
N ASN A 79 17.61 -9.11 -7.32
CA ASN A 79 18.65 -8.27 -6.76
C ASN A 79 18.12 -7.54 -5.52
N HIS A 80 18.43 -8.06 -4.33
CA HIS A 80 18.05 -7.45 -3.05
C HIS A 80 18.83 -6.17 -2.70
N ALA A 81 19.88 -5.81 -3.44
CA ALA A 81 20.55 -4.53 -3.26
C ALA A 81 19.64 -3.32 -3.59
N VAL A 82 18.47 -3.55 -4.20
CA VAL A 82 17.47 -2.51 -4.49
C VAL A 82 16.66 -2.10 -3.26
N GLU A 83 16.61 -2.92 -2.20
CA GLU A 83 15.75 -2.69 -1.04
C GLU A 83 16.14 -1.42 -0.27
N GLU A 84 17.42 -1.35 0.10
CA GLU A 84 17.93 -0.27 0.94
C GLU A 84 17.82 1.10 0.24
N PRO A 85 18.25 1.29 -1.03
CA PRO A 85 18.04 2.54 -1.76
C PRO A 85 16.56 2.93 -1.87
N TYR A 86 15.66 1.95 -1.98
CA TYR A 86 14.23 2.20 -2.07
C TYR A 86 13.66 2.68 -0.73
N ILE A 87 14.01 2.03 0.38
CA ILE A 87 13.61 2.47 1.72
C ILE A 87 14.14 3.87 2.03
N GLN A 88 15.40 4.16 1.69
CA GLN A 88 15.93 5.51 1.88
C GLN A 88 15.16 6.56 1.08
N THR A 89 14.71 6.21 -0.12
CA THR A 89 13.86 7.10 -0.92
C THR A 89 12.50 7.33 -0.26
N LEU A 90 11.83 6.27 0.22
CA LEU A 90 10.55 6.40 0.94
C LEU A 90 10.68 7.25 2.22
N LEU A 91 11.77 7.07 2.99
CA LEU A 91 12.01 7.86 4.20
C LEU A 91 12.31 9.33 3.88
N LYS A 92 12.99 9.62 2.76
CA LYS A 92 13.16 11.00 2.28
C LYS A 92 11.83 11.61 1.85
N GLU A 93 11.00 10.87 1.13
CA GLU A 93 9.66 11.32 0.76
C GLU A 93 8.81 11.61 2.00
N TRP A 94 8.86 10.73 3.00
CA TRP A 94 8.20 10.96 4.29
C TRP A 94 8.68 12.26 4.96
N GLN A 95 9.98 12.55 4.93
CA GLN A 95 10.51 13.80 5.45
C GLN A 95 9.95 15.03 4.71
N LEU A 96 9.79 14.97 3.38
CA LEU A 96 9.17 16.06 2.61
C LEU A 96 7.73 16.35 3.06
N TYR A 97 6.98 15.32 3.46
CA TYR A 97 5.66 15.52 4.05
C TYR A 97 5.76 16.11 5.46
N LEU A 98 6.64 15.59 6.33
CA LEU A 98 6.84 16.16 7.67
C LEU A 98 7.21 17.66 7.64
N ASP A 99 7.96 18.09 6.64
CA ASP A 99 8.38 19.50 6.49
C ASP A 99 7.20 20.44 6.18
N ILE A 100 6.08 19.93 5.64
CA ILE A 100 4.90 20.74 5.30
C ILE A 100 3.74 20.56 6.29
N LEU A 101 3.74 19.48 7.09
CA LEU A 101 2.65 19.19 8.01
C LEU A 101 2.76 20.05 9.29
N PRO A 102 1.73 20.86 9.63
CA PRO A 102 1.75 21.71 10.83
C PRO A 102 1.50 20.91 12.12
N GLY A 103 2.47 20.06 12.50
CA GLY A 103 2.49 19.31 13.75
C GLY A 103 2.77 17.83 13.57
N LYS A 104 2.85 17.11 14.70
CA LYS A 104 3.15 15.67 14.70
C LYS A 104 1.95 14.86 14.17
N PRO A 105 2.11 14.02 13.14
CA PRO A 105 1.03 13.21 12.59
C PRO A 105 0.61 12.09 13.53
N VAL A 106 -0.67 11.73 13.49
CA VAL A 106 -1.27 10.58 14.19
C VAL A 106 -1.58 9.50 13.15
N ILE A 107 -0.80 8.43 13.12
CA ILE A 107 -0.98 7.35 12.16
C ILE A 107 -2.07 6.40 12.70
N ARG A 108 -3.15 6.28 11.95
CA ARG A 108 -4.23 5.31 12.19
C ARG A 108 -4.04 4.04 11.40
N GLU A 109 -3.54 4.13 10.18
CA GLU A 109 -3.39 2.98 9.31
C GLU A 109 -2.07 3.02 8.55
N ILE A 110 -1.50 1.84 8.37
CA ILE A 110 -0.42 1.59 7.42
C ILE A 110 -0.83 0.39 6.58
N HIS A 111 -0.74 0.54 5.27
CA HIS A 111 -0.90 -0.56 4.33
C HIS A 111 0.36 -0.68 3.46
N LEU A 112 1.05 -1.80 3.58
CA LEU A 112 2.14 -2.19 2.69
C LEU A 112 1.58 -3.08 1.58
N GLY A 113 1.62 -2.62 0.33
CA GLY A 113 1.13 -3.37 -0.82
C GLY A 113 1.97 -3.16 -2.08
N GLY A 114 1.50 -3.66 -3.21
CA GLY A 114 2.07 -3.38 -4.53
C GLY A 114 2.58 -4.60 -5.28
N GLY A 115 3.89 -4.84 -5.21
CA GLY A 115 4.50 -6.08 -5.67
C GLY A 115 4.36 -7.16 -4.59
N THR A 116 5.48 -7.51 -3.97
CA THR A 116 5.50 -8.38 -2.78
C THR A 116 6.21 -7.62 -1.66
N PRO A 117 5.50 -7.01 -0.71
CA PRO A 117 6.12 -6.36 0.45
C PRO A 117 7.19 -7.20 1.16
N THR A 118 6.96 -8.52 1.28
CA THR A 118 7.91 -9.50 1.86
C THR A 118 9.02 -9.94 0.90
N PHE A 119 9.22 -9.24 -0.23
CA PHE A 119 10.49 -9.21 -0.95
C PHE A 119 11.56 -8.51 -0.09
N PHE A 120 11.15 -7.49 0.66
CA PHE A 120 12.04 -6.79 1.56
C PHE A 120 12.35 -7.64 2.78
N SER A 121 13.62 -7.71 3.14
CA SER A 121 14.08 -8.44 4.32
C SER A 121 13.40 -7.91 5.60
N PRO A 122 13.28 -8.76 6.64
CA PRO A 122 12.65 -8.37 7.90
C PRO A 122 13.30 -7.12 8.54
N ALA A 123 14.63 -6.99 8.41
CA ALA A 123 15.37 -5.84 8.93
C ALA A 123 15.01 -4.55 8.18
N ASN A 124 14.87 -4.64 6.85
CA ASN A 124 14.50 -3.51 6.00
C ASN A 124 13.06 -3.06 6.23
N LEU A 125 12.11 -4.00 6.35
CA LEU A 125 10.74 -3.66 6.73
C LEU A 125 10.68 -2.99 8.10
N ARG A 126 11.40 -3.52 9.09
CA ARG A 126 11.49 -2.89 10.42
C ARG A 126 12.04 -1.47 10.33
N LYS A 127 13.11 -1.27 9.56
CA LYS A 127 13.74 0.04 9.37
C LYS A 127 12.79 1.05 8.73
N LEU A 128 12.07 0.65 7.69
CA LEU A 128 11.05 1.50 7.05
C LEU A 128 10.01 1.93 8.08
N ILE A 129 9.38 0.96 8.76
CA ILE A 129 8.28 1.27 9.68
C ILE A 129 8.77 2.10 10.86
N GLN A 130 9.90 1.76 11.47
CA GLN A 130 10.50 2.56 12.55
C GLN A 130 10.81 3.99 12.11
N GLY A 131 11.31 4.17 10.89
CA GLY A 131 11.55 5.50 10.32
C GLY A 131 10.27 6.33 10.27
N ILE A 132 9.17 5.76 9.78
CA ILE A 132 7.85 6.42 9.74
C ILE A 132 7.28 6.67 11.14
N THR A 133 7.30 5.67 12.02
CA THR A 133 6.62 5.74 13.32
C THR A 133 7.39 6.60 14.34
N SER A 134 8.71 6.71 14.23
CA SER A 134 9.54 7.49 15.16
C SER A 134 9.17 8.99 15.19
N SER A 135 8.79 9.55 14.04
CA SER A 135 8.35 10.94 13.90
C SER A 135 6.85 11.13 14.11
N SER A 136 6.12 10.08 14.52
CA SER A 136 4.66 10.06 14.53
C SER A 136 4.09 9.68 15.90
N ILE A 137 2.80 9.88 16.08
CA ILE A 137 1.99 9.29 17.16
C ILE A 137 1.24 8.12 16.53
N ILE A 138 1.17 6.98 17.21
CA ILE A 138 0.40 5.83 16.73
C ILE A 138 -0.94 5.83 17.46
N ALA A 139 -2.04 5.80 16.71
CA ALA A 139 -3.37 5.72 17.30
C ALA A 139 -3.52 4.42 18.12
N THR A 140 -4.27 4.49 19.22
CA THR A 140 -4.50 3.34 20.09
C THR A 140 -5.22 2.18 19.39
N ASP A 141 -6.07 2.50 18.42
CA ASP A 141 -6.89 1.59 17.63
C ASP A 141 -6.38 1.46 16.18
N HIS A 142 -5.07 1.60 15.97
CA HIS A 142 -4.47 1.55 14.65
C HIS A 142 -4.66 0.19 13.95
N ALA A 143 -4.72 0.22 12.61
CA ALA A 143 -4.80 -0.96 11.76
C ALA A 143 -3.64 -0.99 10.76
N PHE A 144 -2.62 -1.79 11.06
CA PHE A 144 -1.43 -1.96 10.22
C PHE A 144 -1.52 -3.28 9.48
N SER A 145 -1.41 -3.21 8.16
CA SER A 145 -1.70 -4.31 7.23
C SER A 145 -0.65 -4.45 6.15
N ILE A 146 -0.43 -5.69 5.72
CA ILE A 146 0.55 -6.04 4.69
C ILE A 146 -0.02 -7.07 3.71
N GLU A 147 0.31 -6.91 2.43
CA GLU A 147 0.16 -7.95 1.42
C GLU A 147 1.36 -8.91 1.45
N ALA A 148 1.09 -10.20 1.47
CA ALA A 148 2.10 -11.25 1.66
C ALA A 148 1.97 -12.32 0.57
N HIS A 149 3.12 -12.74 0.04
CA HIS A 149 3.20 -13.93 -0.81
C HIS A 149 3.65 -15.12 0.05
N PRO A 150 2.90 -16.25 0.09
CA PRO A 150 3.20 -17.36 0.99
C PRO A 150 4.55 -18.04 0.69
N GLY A 151 5.03 -17.96 -0.56
CA GLY A 151 6.36 -18.49 -0.93
C GLY A 151 7.54 -17.61 -0.51
N ASN A 152 7.30 -16.36 -0.09
CA ASN A 152 8.34 -15.39 0.27
C ASN A 152 8.32 -15.05 1.77
N THR A 153 7.13 -15.11 2.37
CA THR A 153 6.91 -14.68 3.74
C THR A 153 7.44 -15.73 4.70
N THR A 154 8.50 -15.39 5.42
CA THR A 154 9.09 -16.26 6.46
C THR A 154 8.58 -15.89 7.85
N GLU A 155 8.78 -16.78 8.82
CA GLU A 155 8.49 -16.49 10.24
C GLU A 155 9.17 -15.20 10.72
N ALA A 156 10.42 -14.97 10.31
CA ALA A 156 11.16 -13.76 10.66
C ALA A 156 10.48 -12.47 10.14
N HIS A 157 9.82 -12.52 8.98
CA HIS A 157 9.01 -11.39 8.49
C HIS A 157 7.83 -11.14 9.42
N LEU A 158 7.08 -12.19 9.78
CA LEU A 158 5.91 -12.09 10.65
C LEU A 158 6.28 -11.54 12.03
N GLN A 159 7.38 -12.02 12.61
CA GLN A 159 7.89 -11.52 13.89
C GLN A 159 8.31 -10.04 13.80
N ALA A 160 9.01 -9.65 12.73
CA ALA A 160 9.43 -8.26 12.53
C ALA A 160 8.25 -7.31 12.36
N LEU A 161 7.24 -7.71 11.60
CA LEU A 161 6.03 -6.93 11.33
C LEU A 161 5.14 -6.83 12.58
N SER A 162 4.91 -7.94 13.28
CA SER A 162 4.17 -7.94 14.54
C SER A 162 4.85 -7.05 15.59
N GLY A 163 6.18 -7.15 15.73
CA GLY A 163 6.95 -6.27 16.61
C GLY A 163 6.96 -4.79 16.18
N ALA A 164 6.54 -4.49 14.95
CA ALA A 164 6.38 -3.14 14.42
C ALA A 164 4.92 -2.65 14.42
N GLY A 165 4.00 -3.39 15.05
CA GLY A 165 2.59 -3.00 15.21
C GLY A 165 1.63 -3.56 14.16
N PHE A 166 2.09 -4.41 13.22
CA PHE A 166 1.20 -5.02 12.24
C PHE A 166 0.25 -6.02 12.91
N ASN A 167 -1.03 -5.89 12.60
CA ASN A 167 -2.11 -6.69 13.18
C ASN A 167 -3.05 -7.28 12.12
N ARG A 168 -2.78 -7.05 10.83
CA ARG A 168 -3.54 -7.60 9.70
C ARG A 168 -2.60 -8.07 8.60
N ILE A 169 -3.00 -9.12 7.89
CA ILE A 169 -2.26 -9.68 6.74
C ILE A 169 -3.25 -10.10 5.65
N SER A 170 -2.89 -9.83 4.40
CA SER A 170 -3.56 -10.33 3.20
C SER A 170 -2.62 -11.28 2.47
N VAL A 171 -3.03 -12.53 2.25
CA VAL A 171 -2.16 -13.56 1.63
C VAL A 171 -2.67 -13.89 0.23
N GLY A 172 -1.82 -13.68 -0.77
CA GLY A 172 -2.14 -14.02 -2.16
C GLY A 172 -1.91 -15.50 -2.47
N VAL A 173 -2.91 -16.35 -2.24
CA VAL A 173 -2.86 -17.81 -2.52
C VAL A 173 -3.03 -18.13 -4.00
N GLN A 174 -3.95 -17.42 -4.67
CA GLN A 174 -4.38 -17.66 -6.06
C GLN A 174 -5.18 -18.95 -6.24
N ASP A 175 -4.51 -20.11 -6.26
CA ASP A 175 -5.12 -21.44 -6.39
C ASP A 175 -4.24 -22.50 -5.71
N PHE A 176 -4.84 -23.59 -5.24
CA PHE A 176 -4.14 -24.78 -4.75
C PHE A 176 -3.97 -25.85 -5.83
N ASP A 177 -4.66 -25.73 -6.96
CA ASP A 177 -4.49 -26.62 -8.11
C ASP A 177 -3.06 -26.47 -8.66
N PRO A 178 -2.26 -27.57 -8.72
CA PRO A 178 -0.89 -27.51 -9.21
C PRO A 178 -0.75 -27.23 -10.71
N VAL A 179 -1.85 -27.22 -11.48
CA VAL A 179 -1.83 -27.04 -12.96
C VAL A 179 -2.76 -25.93 -13.49
N ALA A 180 -3.30 -25.09 -12.60
CA ALA A 180 -4.14 -23.94 -12.98
C ALA A 180 -3.41 -22.87 -13.80
#